data_AF-X0T260-F1
#
_entry.id   AF-X0T260-F1
#
_cell.length_a   1.000
_cell.length_b   1.000
_cell.length_c   1.000
_cell.angle_alpha   90.00
_cell.angle_beta   90.00
_cell.angle_gamma   90.00
#
_symmetry.space_group_name_H-M   'P 1'
#
loop_
_entity.id
_entity.type
_entity.pdbx_description
1 polymer ?
#
loop_
_entity_poly.entity_id
_entity_poly.type
_entity_poly.pdbx_seq_one_letter_code
_entity_poly.pdbx_strand_id
1 'polypeptide(L)'
;NGGMNARSCMDRPHQFRWTNRPNKYQLIVPRVSSERRHYIPVGLSDREIILTNQVQAVYDPEPHMFGILNSKIHMSWVRLITGRMRTDFRYTAGLCWNSFPFPDISSKEKEAIFQSSISIIQARENHPERNLAALYDPDKMPEDLLAAHTELDQVVDNIYRISGFHDDDERLELLFDLYAKMTGGENA
;
A
#
# COMPACT_ATOMS: atom_id res chain seq x y z
N ASN A 1 -20.77 -18.95 -5.76
CA ASN A 1 -20.24 -17.76 -6.49
C ASN A 1 -20.26 -17.83 -8.03
N GLY A 2 -20.66 -18.92 -8.69
CA GLY A 2 -20.81 -18.93 -10.17
C GLY A 2 -22.04 -18.14 -10.68
N GLY A 3 -23.15 -18.16 -9.94
CA GLY A 3 -24.39 -17.50 -10.35
C GLY A 3 -24.34 -15.97 -10.41
N MET A 4 -23.53 -15.31 -9.58
CA MET A 4 -23.38 -13.85 -9.63
C MET A 4 -22.65 -13.38 -10.90
N ASN A 5 -21.55 -14.04 -11.27
CA ASN A 5 -20.79 -13.72 -12.49
C ASN A 5 -21.64 -13.91 -13.75
N ALA A 6 -22.43 -14.99 -13.81
CA ALA A 6 -23.31 -15.26 -14.95
C ALA A 6 -24.46 -14.24 -15.06
N ARG A 7 -25.06 -13.85 -13.92
CA ARG A 7 -26.16 -12.87 -13.91
C ARG A 7 -25.71 -11.47 -14.29
N SER A 8 -24.54 -11.03 -13.84
CA SER A 8 -24.03 -9.68 -14.11
C SER A 8 -23.64 -9.43 -15.56
N CYS A 9 -23.37 -10.50 -16.32
CA CYS A 9 -22.94 -10.43 -17.72
C CYS A 9 -24.04 -10.86 -18.71
N MET A 10 -25.28 -11.02 -18.24
CA MET A 10 -26.40 -11.51 -19.05
C MET A 10 -26.62 -10.65 -20.32
N ASP A 11 -26.54 -9.33 -20.19
CA ASP A 11 -26.69 -8.39 -21.30
C ASP A 11 -25.39 -8.14 -22.08
N ARG A 12 -24.29 -8.80 -21.70
CA ARG A 12 -22.95 -8.64 -22.27
C ARG A 12 -22.34 -10.02 -22.56
N PRO A 13 -22.88 -10.78 -23.52
CA PRO A 13 -22.52 -12.18 -23.75
C PRO A 13 -21.06 -12.39 -24.18
N HIS A 14 -20.38 -11.33 -24.65
CA HIS A 14 -18.95 -11.35 -24.97
C HIS A 14 -18.04 -11.21 -23.73
N GLN A 15 -18.58 -10.92 -22.54
CA GLN A 15 -17.82 -10.72 -21.30
C GLN A 15 -17.96 -11.95 -20.41
N PHE A 16 -16.83 -12.59 -20.09
CA PHE A 16 -16.81 -13.76 -19.20
C PHE A 16 -17.03 -13.40 -17.72
N ARG A 17 -16.72 -12.15 -17.33
CA ARG A 17 -16.90 -11.61 -15.98
C ARG A 17 -17.00 -10.08 -16.05
N TRP A 18 -17.63 -9.46 -15.03
CA TRP A 18 -17.56 -8.01 -14.88
C TRP A 18 -16.13 -7.54 -14.63
N THR A 19 -15.82 -6.37 -15.17
CA THR A 19 -14.54 -5.68 -14.93
C THR A 19 -14.81 -4.50 -14.01
N ASN A 20 -14.16 -4.49 -12.85
CA ASN A 20 -14.17 -3.33 -11.96
C ASN A 20 -13.33 -2.21 -12.59
N ARG A 21 -13.84 -0.98 -12.56
CA ARG A 21 -13.15 0.21 -13.07
C ARG A 21 -13.34 1.37 -12.09
N PRO A 22 -12.32 2.22 -11.86
CA PRO A 22 -12.50 3.45 -11.11
C PRO A 22 -13.22 4.51 -11.96
N ASN A 23 -13.76 5.54 -11.31
CA ASN A 23 -14.33 6.70 -11.97
C ASN A 23 -13.26 7.69 -12.45
N LYS A 24 -12.21 7.88 -11.63
CA LYS A 24 -11.13 8.85 -11.85
C LYS A 24 -9.79 8.16 -12.08
N TYR A 25 -9.28 7.44 -11.07
CA TYR A 25 -7.98 6.79 -11.09
C TYR A 25 -7.93 5.66 -10.07
N GLN A 26 -6.86 4.86 -10.11
CA GLN A 26 -6.66 3.72 -9.22
C GLN A 26 -5.23 3.66 -8.70
N LEU A 27 -5.07 3.28 -7.44
CA LEU A 27 -3.78 2.88 -6.90
C LEU A 27 -3.56 1.39 -7.15
N ILE A 28 -2.33 1.03 -7.50
CA ILE A 28 -1.94 -0.35 -7.77
C ILE A 28 -0.87 -0.80 -6.78
N VAL A 29 -1.11 -1.94 -6.14
CA VAL A 29 -0.14 -2.60 -5.26
C VAL A 29 0.24 -3.94 -5.91
N PRO A 30 1.51 -4.14 -6.31
CA PRO A 30 1.96 -5.42 -6.84
C PRO A 30 1.64 -6.57 -5.88
N ARG A 31 1.04 -7.65 -6.40
CA ARG A 31 0.78 -8.83 -5.57
C ARG A 31 2.06 -9.54 -5.19
N VAL A 32 3.05 -9.58 -6.07
CA VAL A 32 4.34 -10.19 -5.79
C VAL A 32 5.41 -9.12 -5.89
N SER A 33 6.19 -8.95 -4.83
CA SER A 33 7.32 -8.03 -4.80
C SER A 33 8.47 -8.66 -4.02
N SER A 34 9.70 -8.37 -4.45
CA SER A 34 10.89 -8.90 -3.81
C SER A 34 10.95 -8.52 -2.33
N GLU A 35 11.27 -9.50 -1.49
CA GLU A 35 11.42 -9.29 -0.05
C GLU A 35 12.56 -8.32 0.32
N ARG A 36 13.54 -8.17 -0.58
CA ARG A 36 14.69 -7.30 -0.40
C ARG A 36 14.28 -5.84 -0.32
N ARG A 37 13.23 -5.43 -1.05
CA ARG A 37 12.82 -4.01 -1.11
C ARG A 37 12.35 -3.55 0.26
N HIS A 38 12.78 -2.35 0.68
CA HIS A 38 12.27 -1.73 1.90
C HIS A 38 10.76 -1.43 1.79
N TYR A 39 10.33 -0.97 0.61
CA TYR A 39 8.94 -0.64 0.29
C TYR A 39 8.44 -1.41 -0.93
N ILE A 40 7.17 -1.82 -0.92
CA ILE A 40 6.49 -2.31 -2.12
C ILE A 40 6.19 -1.08 -3.01
N PRO A 41 6.63 -1.06 -4.28
CA PRO A 41 6.42 0.10 -5.14
C PRO A 41 4.94 0.19 -5.55
N VAL A 42 4.18 1.02 -4.83
CA VAL A 42 2.78 1.34 -5.15
C VAL A 42 2.75 2.31 -6.33
N GLY A 43 1.93 2.01 -7.33
CA GLY A 43 1.76 2.86 -8.51
C GLY A 43 0.44 3.62 -8.51
N LEU A 44 0.39 4.69 -9.29
CA LEU A 44 -0.84 5.36 -9.71
C LEU A 44 -1.13 4.95 -11.16
N SER A 45 -2.37 4.60 -11.45
CA SER A 45 -2.79 4.18 -12.78
C SER A 45 -4.08 4.88 -13.20
N ASP A 46 -4.16 5.21 -14.49
CA ASP A 46 -5.34 5.80 -15.09
C ASP A 46 -6.52 4.80 -15.11
N ARG A 47 -7.75 5.32 -15.15
CA ARG A 47 -9.00 4.54 -15.18
C ARG A 47 -9.19 3.68 -16.44
N GLU A 48 -8.58 4.08 -17.55
CA GLU A 48 -8.69 3.35 -18.82
C GLU A 48 -7.83 2.08 -18.83
N ILE A 49 -6.88 1.96 -17.89
CA ILE A 49 -6.00 0.81 -17.76
C ILE A 49 -6.75 -0.33 -17.04
N ILE A 50 -6.91 -1.47 -17.74
CA ILE A 50 -7.44 -2.69 -17.14
C ILE A 50 -6.33 -3.43 -16.41
N LEU A 51 -6.49 -3.54 -15.09
CA LEU A 51 -5.54 -4.23 -14.23
C LEU A 51 -5.68 -5.75 -14.35
N THR A 52 -4.55 -6.44 -14.38
CA THR A 52 -4.51 -7.91 -14.34
C THR A 52 -4.64 -8.42 -12.91
N ASN A 53 -4.81 -9.73 -12.75
CA ASN A 53 -4.84 -10.37 -11.44
C ASN A 53 -3.50 -10.33 -10.67
N GLN A 54 -2.43 -9.73 -11.23
CA GLN A 54 -1.11 -9.63 -10.61
C GLN A 54 -0.93 -8.40 -9.73
N VAL A 55 -1.94 -7.53 -9.66
CA VAL A 55 -1.98 -6.36 -8.77
C VAL A 55 -3.23 -6.41 -7.90
N GLN A 56 -3.15 -5.79 -6.73
CA GLN A 56 -4.33 -5.33 -5.98
C GLN A 56 -4.60 -3.88 -6.37
N ALA A 57 -5.88 -3.50 -6.39
CA ALA A 57 -6.31 -2.18 -6.79
C ALA A 57 -7.09 -1.51 -5.66
N VAL A 58 -6.85 -0.22 -5.46
CA VAL A 58 -7.74 0.66 -4.70
C VAL A 58 -8.37 1.63 -5.70
N TYR A 59 -9.68 1.51 -5.91
CA TYR A 59 -10.42 2.33 -6.86
C TYR A 59 -10.84 3.65 -6.20
N ASP A 60 -10.60 4.77 -6.90
CA ASP A 60 -10.92 6.12 -6.42
C ASP A 60 -10.49 6.39 -4.95
N PRO A 61 -9.22 6.12 -4.58
CA PRO A 61 -8.79 6.25 -3.19
C PRO A 61 -8.77 7.70 -2.72
N GLU A 62 -8.88 7.91 -1.41
CA GLU A 62 -8.50 9.19 -0.82
C GLU A 62 -6.99 9.42 -1.03
N PRO A 63 -6.55 10.65 -1.34
CA PRO A 63 -5.16 10.90 -1.74
C PRO A 63 -4.10 10.44 -0.71
N HIS A 64 -4.40 10.60 0.58
CA HIS A 64 -3.50 10.21 1.68
C HIS A 64 -3.25 8.69 1.75
N MET A 65 -4.11 7.84 1.17
CA MET A 65 -3.92 6.39 1.16
C MET A 65 -2.64 5.97 0.42
N PHE A 66 -2.21 6.75 -0.57
CA PHE A 66 -0.93 6.51 -1.25
C PHE A 66 0.24 6.60 -0.27
N GLY A 67 0.25 7.61 0.61
CA GLY A 67 1.25 7.75 1.66
C GLY A 67 1.22 6.59 2.64
N ILE A 68 0.03 6.21 3.15
CA ILE A 68 -0.07 5.07 4.08
C ILE A 68 0.51 3.78 3.46
N LEU A 69 0.15 3.47 2.21
CA LEU A 69 0.63 2.26 1.53
C LEU A 69 2.14 2.28 1.21
N ASN A 70 2.77 3.46 1.16
CA ASN A 70 4.21 3.64 0.96
C ASN A 70 4.98 3.87 2.27
N SER A 71 4.33 3.76 3.43
CA SER A 71 4.96 3.96 4.74
C SER A 71 5.66 2.71 5.25
N LYS A 72 6.70 2.90 6.06
CA LYS A 72 7.48 1.83 6.69
C LYS A 72 6.68 1.09 7.76
N ILE A 73 5.77 1.76 8.46
CA ILE A 73 4.88 1.10 9.42
C ILE A 73 3.92 0.13 8.74
N HIS A 74 3.37 0.50 7.58
CA HIS A 74 2.57 -0.43 6.77
C HIS A 74 3.43 -1.60 6.27
N MET A 75 4.65 -1.33 5.82
CA MET A 75 5.58 -2.38 5.42
C MET A 75 5.98 -3.33 6.55
N SER A 76 6.12 -2.81 7.77
CA SER A 76 6.40 -3.62 8.97
C SER A 76 5.26 -4.62 9.19
N TRP A 77 4.00 -4.14 9.13
CA TRP A 77 2.82 -5.01 9.18
C TRP A 77 2.82 -6.05 8.06
N VAL A 78 2.97 -5.61 6.81
CA VAL A 78 2.96 -6.47 5.62
C VAL A 78 4.00 -7.58 5.74
N ARG A 79 5.23 -7.29 6.17
CA ARG A 79 6.31 -8.28 6.31
C ARG A 79 5.92 -9.46 7.20
N LEU A 80 5.13 -9.19 8.24
CA LEU A 80 4.73 -10.16 9.24
C LEU A 80 3.53 -11.00 8.81
N ILE A 81 2.48 -10.35 8.31
CA ILE A 81 1.17 -11.00 8.09
C ILE A 81 0.93 -11.47 6.65
N THR A 82 1.71 -11.00 5.68
CA THR A 82 1.48 -11.34 4.28
C THR A 82 1.87 -12.77 3.98
N GLY A 83 1.15 -13.42 3.05
CA GLY A 83 1.59 -14.68 2.49
C GLY A 83 2.89 -14.49 1.69
N ARG A 84 3.59 -15.58 1.37
CA ARG A 84 4.84 -15.50 0.58
C ARG A 84 4.75 -16.30 -0.71
N MET A 85 5.50 -15.88 -1.73
CA MET A 85 5.78 -16.66 -2.93
C MET A 85 7.25 -17.04 -2.91
N ARG A 86 7.54 -18.28 -2.47
CA ARG A 86 8.86 -18.64 -1.93
C ARG A 86 9.18 -17.72 -0.75
N THR A 87 10.10 -16.77 -0.91
CA THR A 87 10.44 -15.79 0.13
C THR A 87 9.86 -14.40 -0.17
N ASP A 88 9.52 -14.10 -1.42
CA ASP A 88 8.96 -12.82 -1.84
C ASP A 88 7.57 -12.55 -1.23
N PHE A 89 7.23 -11.27 -1.04
CA PHE A 89 5.93 -10.87 -0.51
C PHE A 89 4.81 -11.27 -1.45
N ARG A 90 3.68 -11.72 -0.90
CA ARG A 90 2.44 -11.97 -1.64
C ARG A 90 1.29 -11.13 -1.09
N TYR A 91 1.27 -9.86 -1.45
CA TYR A 91 0.29 -8.88 -1.00
C TYR A 91 -1.15 -9.27 -1.36
N THR A 92 -2.04 -9.17 -0.39
CA THR A 92 -3.50 -9.31 -0.57
C THR A 92 -4.22 -8.28 0.28
N ALA A 93 -5.28 -7.64 -0.24
CA ALA A 93 -6.02 -6.64 0.53
C ALA A 93 -6.61 -7.22 1.83
N GLY A 94 -7.13 -8.46 1.78
CA GLY A 94 -7.76 -9.12 2.93
C GLY A 94 -6.82 -9.32 4.12
N LEU A 95 -5.56 -9.70 3.89
CA LEU A 95 -4.58 -9.80 4.97
C LEU A 95 -3.95 -8.43 5.20
N CYS A 96 -3.34 -7.83 4.18
CA CYS A 96 -2.44 -6.71 4.38
C CYS A 96 -3.12 -5.38 4.69
N TRP A 97 -4.27 -5.09 4.08
CA TRP A 97 -4.94 -3.80 4.25
C TRP A 97 -6.08 -3.89 5.27
N ASN A 98 -6.95 -4.88 5.13
CA ASN A 98 -8.16 -4.98 5.96
C ASN A 98 -7.85 -5.30 7.44
N SER A 99 -6.70 -5.91 7.73
CA SER A 99 -6.27 -6.16 9.10
C SER A 99 -5.30 -5.11 9.63
N PHE A 100 -4.87 -4.15 8.80
CA PHE A 100 -3.89 -3.15 9.21
C PHE A 100 -4.48 -2.22 10.26
N PRO A 101 -3.90 -2.19 11.48
CA PRO A 101 -4.44 -1.38 12.55
C PRO A 101 -3.96 0.06 12.39
N PHE A 102 -4.76 0.86 11.70
CA PHE A 102 -4.51 2.28 11.48
C PHE A 102 -5.48 3.13 12.32
N PRO A 103 -4.98 4.09 13.13
CA PRO A 103 -5.82 4.92 13.97
C PRO A 103 -6.69 5.89 13.14
N ASP A 104 -7.74 6.42 13.76
CA ASP A 104 -8.50 7.52 13.16
C ASP A 104 -7.64 8.78 13.07
N ILE A 105 -7.63 9.41 11.90
CA ILE A 105 -6.81 10.60 11.62
C ILE A 105 -7.66 11.80 11.25
N SER A 106 -7.23 12.97 11.71
CA SER A 106 -7.82 14.27 11.39
C SER A 106 -7.58 14.67 9.94
N SER A 107 -8.36 15.63 9.43
CA SER A 107 -8.15 16.19 8.09
C SER A 107 -6.76 16.81 7.92
N LYS A 108 -6.17 17.36 9.00
CA LYS A 108 -4.82 17.92 8.97
C LYS A 108 -3.76 16.84 8.79
N GLU A 109 -3.92 15.70 9.45
CA GLU A 109 -3.00 14.56 9.31
C GLU A 109 -3.14 13.90 7.94
N LYS A 110 -4.37 13.76 7.43
CA LYS A 110 -4.62 13.31 6.04
C LYS A 110 -3.86 14.19 5.04
N GLU A 111 -3.97 15.51 5.20
CA GLU A 111 -3.28 16.46 4.33
C GLU A 111 -1.76 16.35 4.47
N ALA A 112 -1.23 16.22 5.69
CA ALA A 112 0.20 16.06 5.92
C ALA A 112 0.77 14.80 5.26
N ILE A 113 0.07 13.66 5.38
CA ILE A 113 0.45 12.41 4.70
C ILE A 113 0.42 12.62 3.19
N PHE A 114 -0.64 13.23 2.67
CA PHE A 114 -0.78 13.46 1.23
C PHE A 114 0.36 14.33 0.70
N GLN A 115 0.63 15.47 1.32
CA GLN A 115 1.69 16.38 0.91
C GLN A 115 3.06 15.71 0.94
N SER A 116 3.39 14.97 2.01
CA SER A 116 4.65 14.23 2.08
C SER A 116 4.75 13.15 0.99
N SER A 117 3.63 12.48 0.68
CA SER A 117 3.60 11.46 -0.38
C SER A 117 3.79 12.02 -1.80
N ILE A 118 3.51 13.30 -2.03
CA ILE A 118 3.81 13.97 -3.31
C ILE A 118 5.33 14.00 -3.56
N SER A 119 6.14 14.22 -2.52
CA SER A 119 7.60 14.22 -2.63
C SER A 119 8.13 12.89 -3.16
N ILE A 120 7.49 11.75 -2.86
CA ILE A 120 7.85 10.43 -3.41
C ILE A 120 7.57 10.39 -4.92
N ILE A 121 6.44 10.95 -5.36
CA ILE A 121 6.09 10.99 -6.79
C ILE A 121 7.10 11.87 -7.53
N GLN A 122 7.39 13.06 -7.00
CA GLN A 122 8.38 13.98 -7.57
C GLN A 122 9.78 13.35 -7.63
N ALA A 123 10.22 12.69 -6.56
CA ALA A 123 11.49 11.98 -6.55
C ALA A 123 11.53 10.89 -7.62
N ARG A 124 10.46 10.12 -7.82
CA ARG A 124 10.40 9.13 -8.92
C ARG A 124 10.49 9.81 -10.30
N GLU A 125 9.85 10.95 -10.49
CA GLU A 125 9.85 11.71 -11.75
C GLU A 125 11.22 12.32 -12.09
N ASN A 126 12.07 12.57 -11.09
CA ASN A 126 13.44 13.05 -11.29
C ASN A 126 14.38 12.01 -11.93
N HIS A 127 13.98 10.74 -12.00
CA HIS A 127 14.78 9.64 -12.56
C HIS A 127 14.03 8.92 -13.70
N PRO A 128 13.65 9.61 -14.79
CA PRO A 128 12.80 9.06 -15.84
C PRO A 128 13.43 7.89 -16.61
N GLU A 129 14.76 7.74 -16.54
CA GLU A 129 15.52 6.65 -17.15
C GLU A 129 15.45 5.33 -16.35
N ARG A 130 14.97 5.38 -15.10
CA ARG A 130 14.88 4.23 -14.20
C ARG A 130 13.43 3.76 -14.04
N ASN A 131 13.23 2.46 -14.16
CA ASN A 131 11.93 1.86 -13.80
C ASN A 131 11.79 1.68 -12.28
N LEU A 132 10.58 1.42 -11.81
CA LEU A 132 10.30 1.21 -10.37
C LEU A 132 11.14 0.09 -9.75
N ALA A 133 11.51 -0.95 -10.50
CA ALA A 133 12.33 -2.02 -9.95
C ALA A 133 13.76 -1.54 -9.65
N ALA A 134 14.33 -0.66 -10.49
CA ALA A 134 15.63 -0.05 -10.29
C ALA A 134 15.60 1.05 -9.20
N LEU A 135 14.52 1.84 -9.14
CA LEU A 135 14.34 2.88 -8.12
C LEU A 135 14.19 2.32 -6.71
N TYR A 136 13.60 1.14 -6.58
CA TYR A 136 13.36 0.46 -5.31
C TYR A 136 14.33 -0.71 -5.07
N ASP A 137 15.46 -0.77 -5.77
CA ASP A 137 16.57 -1.65 -5.41
C ASP A 137 17.26 -1.09 -4.15
N PRO A 138 17.29 -1.81 -3.01
CA PRO A 138 17.86 -1.32 -1.76
C PRO A 138 19.31 -0.79 -1.89
N ASP A 139 20.10 -1.39 -2.78
CA ASP A 139 21.51 -1.03 -2.93
C ASP A 139 21.71 0.20 -3.85
N LYS A 140 20.66 0.63 -4.56
CA LYS A 140 20.73 1.64 -5.63
C LYS A 140 19.62 2.68 -5.58
N MET A 141 18.81 2.66 -4.53
CA MET A 141 17.72 3.62 -4.33
C MET A 141 18.31 5.04 -4.31
N PRO A 142 17.84 5.95 -5.17
CA PRO A 142 18.31 7.33 -5.16
C PRO A 142 18.12 8.00 -3.79
N GLU A 143 19.07 8.85 -3.41
CA GLU A 143 19.06 9.52 -2.10
C GLU A 143 17.83 10.41 -1.90
N ASP A 144 17.38 11.10 -2.95
CA ASP A 144 16.18 11.94 -2.93
C ASP A 144 14.90 11.12 -2.70
N LEU A 145 14.81 9.94 -3.33
CA LEU A 145 13.69 9.03 -3.11
C LEU A 145 13.70 8.42 -1.70
N LEU A 146 14.88 8.05 -1.18
CA LEU A 146 15.03 7.56 0.19
C LEU A 146 14.66 8.64 1.21
N ALA A 147 15.10 9.89 0.98
CA ALA A 147 14.76 11.03 1.82
C ALA A 147 13.25 11.29 1.84
N ALA A 148 12.59 11.25 0.67
CA ALA A 148 11.13 11.41 0.56
C ALA A 148 10.35 10.32 1.33
N HIS A 149 10.83 9.06 1.28
CA HIS A 149 10.25 7.99 2.10
C HIS A 149 10.47 8.21 3.59
N THR A 150 11.68 8.63 3.99
CA THR A 150 12.01 8.89 5.40
C THR A 150 11.14 10.01 5.98
N GLU A 151 10.87 11.07 5.21
CA GLU A 151 9.96 12.14 5.61
C GLU A 151 8.53 11.62 5.79
N LEU A 152 8.02 10.84 4.82
CA LEU A 152 6.69 10.24 4.91
C LEU A 152 6.59 9.32 6.14
N ASP A 153 7.61 8.53 6.40
CA ASP A 153 7.65 7.62 7.55
C ASP A 153 7.59 8.40 8.85
N GLN A 154 8.32 9.51 8.98
CA GLN A 154 8.22 10.36 10.17
C GLN A 154 6.82 10.95 10.36
N VAL A 155 6.17 11.39 9.27
CA VAL A 155 4.80 11.93 9.31
C VAL A 155 3.82 10.86 9.79
N VAL A 156 3.90 9.66 9.21
CA VAL A 156 2.99 8.56 9.53
C VAL A 156 3.28 8.00 10.92
N ASP A 157 4.54 7.81 11.29
CA ASP A 157 4.93 7.31 12.61
C ASP A 157 4.46 8.24 13.73
N ASN A 158 4.52 9.56 13.53
CA ASN A 158 4.07 10.54 14.52
C ASN A 158 2.56 10.47 14.83
N ILE A 159 1.75 9.93 13.92
CA ILE A 159 0.33 9.68 14.14
C ILE A 159 0.14 8.57 15.19
N TYR A 160 1.00 7.56 15.14
CA TYR A 160 1.00 6.45 16.08
C TYR A 160 1.67 6.81 17.41
N ARG A 161 2.84 7.44 17.34
CA ARG A 161 3.69 7.75 18.48
C ARG A 161 4.58 8.95 18.19
N ILE A 162 4.39 10.05 18.93
CA ILE A 162 5.09 11.33 18.74
C ILE A 162 6.62 11.20 18.81
N SER A 163 7.16 10.26 19.61
CA SER A 163 8.60 10.02 19.70
C SER A 163 9.19 9.27 18.51
N GLY A 164 8.39 8.88 17.50
CA GLY A 164 8.80 8.00 16.42
C GLY A 164 9.09 6.57 16.87
N PHE A 165 9.84 5.80 16.07
CA PHE A 165 10.26 4.43 16.38
C PHE A 165 11.74 4.20 16.12
N HIS A 166 12.38 3.44 17.01
CA HIS A 166 13.80 3.10 16.87
C HIS A 166 14.02 2.06 15.78
N ASP A 167 13.16 1.04 15.70
CA ASP A 167 13.24 -0.05 14.74
C ASP A 167 11.86 -0.56 14.30
N ASP A 168 11.84 -1.61 13.49
CA ASP A 168 10.60 -2.20 12.96
C ASP A 168 9.92 -3.10 14.01
N ASP A 169 10.64 -3.58 15.03
CA ASP A 169 10.08 -4.42 16.10
C ASP A 169 9.19 -3.58 17.02
N GLU A 170 9.63 -2.36 17.40
CA GLU A 170 8.79 -1.43 18.15
C GLU A 170 7.51 -1.02 17.39
N ARG A 171 7.60 -0.91 16.05
CA ARG A 171 6.41 -0.67 15.21
C ARG A 171 5.45 -1.85 15.30
N LEU A 172 5.96 -3.07 15.21
CA LEU A 172 5.16 -4.29 15.26
C LEU A 172 4.48 -4.51 16.62
N GLU A 173 5.18 -4.28 17.73
CA GLU A 173 4.61 -4.37 19.07
C GLU A 173 3.39 -3.45 19.22
N LEU A 174 3.51 -2.18 18.80
CA LEU A 174 2.39 -1.25 18.83
C LEU A 174 1.24 -1.69 17.92
N LEU A 175 1.55 -2.15 16.71
CA LEU A 175 0.53 -2.60 15.76
C LEU A 175 -0.23 -3.81 16.32
N PHE A 176 0.43 -4.75 16.99
CA PHE A 176 -0.25 -5.87 17.66
C PHE A 176 -1.20 -5.40 18.76
N ASP A 177 -0.77 -4.47 19.61
CA ASP A 177 -1.62 -3.90 20.65
C ASP A 177 -2.87 -3.23 20.07
N LEU A 178 -2.71 -2.48 18.97
CA LEU A 178 -3.83 -1.84 18.28
C LEU A 178 -4.74 -2.87 17.61
N TYR A 179 -4.18 -3.90 16.99
CA TYR A 179 -4.95 -4.98 16.37
C TYR A 179 -5.78 -5.76 17.38
N ALA A 180 -5.19 -6.09 18.55
CA ALA A 180 -5.88 -6.76 19.64
C ALA A 180 -7.05 -5.92 20.16
N LYS A 181 -6.86 -4.59 20.30
CA LYS A 181 -7.93 -3.65 20.67
C LYS A 181 -9.04 -3.60 19.62
N MET A 182 -8.70 -3.57 18.33
CA MET A 182 -9.67 -3.55 17.22
C MET A 182 -10.50 -4.83 17.13
N THR A 183 -9.93 -5.97 17.50
CA THR A 183 -10.58 -7.29 17.41
C THR A 183 -11.16 -7.78 18.73
N GLY A 184 -11.11 -6.97 19.80
CA GLY A 184 -11.62 -7.33 21.13
C GLY A 184 -10.87 -8.48 21.80
N GLY A 185 -9.67 -8.83 21.32
CA GLY A 185 -8.89 -9.98 21.80
C GLY A 185 -9.49 -11.35 21.46
N GLU A 186 -10.56 -11.42 20.67
CA GLU A 186 -11.26 -12.69 20.38
C GLU A 186 -10.51 -13.60 19.38
N ASN A 187 -9.43 -13.09 18.77
CA ASN A 187 -8.60 -13.80 17.79
C ASN A 187 -7.13 -13.97 18.23
N ALA A 188 -6.83 -13.78 19.52
CA ALA A 188 -5.50 -13.97 20.10
C ALA A 188 -5.30 -15.39 20.67
#